data_AF-A0A3R8S2Z3-F1
#
_entry.id   AF-A0A3R8S2Z3-F1
#
_cell.length_a   1.000
_cell.length_b   1.000
_cell.length_c   1.000
_cell.angle_alpha   90.00
_cell.angle_beta   90.00
_cell.angle_gamma   90.00
#
_symmetry.space_group_name_H-M   'P 1'
#
loop_
_entity.id
_entity.type
_entity.pdbx_description
1 polymer ?
#
loop_
_entity_poly.entity_id
_entity_poly.type
_entity_poly.pdbx_seq_one_letter_code
_entity_poly.pdbx_strand_id
1 'polypeptide(L)'
;MKNIVCKLAEYLQKQERVSLFFYEGIYMLKTMLKKHPHLVALGLFVGFSLLLLVPHLLTKGMVTGADLIFHYNRFYDAAMQMKEGNFSYIISLYGYQQSGRIVNALYGPYFAYLQGALVLLSGTWFRYQILSNLLLGTLSATSLYLLMREVKVKYTHSILLSLFFVTTYSIQYWWATQGFTSWGVALFPLCLIPAVRFLQTKKVPIFLMAGAVGLMLQVHMLSTLFLVIAYGVLFLIGWWKSDQKMKIIGQVALSVGIFLLLTINIWLPLVYINATNTLVPPFVNQKFVQNTVTWLKTAFLYYPYPLPIFFGIYLYFLVKNWKKQSLVLGGLALTYAVFLILSTNLFPWQLFAGKGITLAELIQFPFRFFLYANALLLAVVGVQVSGLSEKMQKIFSGLTVISLLVSVGFLWNQSCKEINGHYYSDTFLQKRIHTTLYGTTEELRASFYSKDLGEFIHIAQKSTPDYVPDLSDSTGHITNEESDNTYFTYRDQVILPNQEFIKEVDGDQLVVTWTASEAEETALPIIVYQDSQLILNDTVLDREDMILSTIGVPTVTSKKGQNTLVLSYKHQWWLLPVIIISLTGWLVWSMYYIVIYRKSNLS
;
A
#
# COMPACT_ATOMS: atom_id res chain seq x y z
N MET A 1 63.31 1.37 -21.62
CA MET A 1 63.15 1.71 -20.18
C MET A 1 62.36 3.01 -19.94
N LYS A 2 62.65 4.15 -20.58
CA LYS A 2 61.88 5.41 -20.41
C LYS A 2 60.36 5.28 -20.62
N ASN A 3 59.90 4.51 -21.63
CA ASN A 3 58.47 4.30 -21.90
C ASN A 3 57.71 3.48 -20.84
N ILE A 4 58.40 2.64 -20.08
CA ILE A 4 57.78 1.84 -18.99
C ILE A 4 57.67 2.70 -17.74
N VAL A 5 58.68 3.53 -17.45
CA VAL A 5 58.67 4.44 -16.29
C VAL A 5 57.62 5.54 -16.45
N CYS A 6 57.42 6.10 -17.65
CA CYS A 6 56.33 7.07 -17.89
C CYS A 6 54.93 6.43 -17.76
N LYS A 7 54.73 5.20 -18.27
CA LYS A 7 53.45 4.49 -18.09
C LYS A 7 53.20 4.07 -16.63
N LEU A 8 54.25 3.71 -15.89
CA LEU A 8 54.16 3.41 -14.46
C LEU A 8 53.87 4.68 -13.65
N ALA A 9 54.45 5.82 -14.02
CA ALA A 9 54.16 7.12 -13.41
C ALA A 9 52.73 7.60 -13.71
N GLU A 10 52.23 7.45 -14.95
CA GLU A 10 50.82 7.74 -15.28
C GLU A 10 49.85 6.79 -14.56
N TYR A 11 50.21 5.52 -14.39
CA TYR A 11 49.42 4.54 -13.65
C TYR A 11 49.40 4.84 -12.14
N LEU A 12 50.54 5.21 -11.55
CA LEU A 12 50.67 5.61 -10.15
C LEU A 12 49.98 6.95 -9.87
N GLN A 13 50.03 7.90 -10.82
CA GLN A 13 49.31 9.18 -10.72
C GLN A 13 47.79 9.01 -10.88
N LYS A 14 47.35 8.01 -11.65
CA LYS A 14 45.94 7.54 -11.64
C LYS A 14 45.55 6.93 -10.30
N GLN A 15 46.43 6.15 -9.67
CA GLN A 15 46.21 5.57 -8.34
C GLN A 15 46.18 6.61 -7.23
N GLU A 16 47.03 7.65 -7.29
CA GLU A 16 46.98 8.81 -6.39
C GLU A 16 45.70 9.63 -6.61
N ARG A 17 45.24 9.84 -7.85
CA ARG A 17 43.94 10.50 -8.10
C ARG A 17 42.77 9.68 -7.55
N VAL A 18 42.82 8.36 -7.67
CA VAL A 18 41.81 7.47 -7.07
C VAL A 18 41.88 7.55 -5.55
N SER A 19 43.07 7.50 -4.94
CA SER A 19 43.22 7.63 -3.49
C SER A 19 42.74 9.00 -3.00
N LEU A 20 43.11 10.09 -3.67
CA LEU A 20 42.66 11.46 -3.35
C LEU A 20 41.14 11.59 -3.45
N PHE A 21 40.53 11.04 -4.50
CA PHE A 21 39.07 11.03 -4.68
C PHE A 21 38.36 10.24 -3.57
N PHE A 22 38.91 9.10 -3.16
CA PHE A 22 38.42 8.33 -2.01
C PHE A 22 38.58 9.11 -0.69
N TYR A 23 39.71 9.76 -0.47
CA TYR A 23 39.98 10.57 0.73
C TYR A 23 39.08 11.82 0.80
N GLU A 24 38.92 12.54 -0.30
CA GLU A 24 38.00 13.68 -0.43
C GLU A 24 36.55 13.23 -0.25
N GLY A 25 36.17 12.09 -0.82
CA GLY A 25 34.86 11.48 -0.63
C GLY A 25 34.58 11.14 0.85
N ILE A 26 35.55 10.54 1.55
CA ILE A 26 35.43 10.22 2.98
C ILE A 26 35.38 11.50 3.83
N TYR A 27 36.18 12.52 3.51
CA TYR A 27 36.18 13.80 4.21
C TYR A 27 34.85 14.56 4.02
N MET A 28 34.36 14.61 2.79
CA MET A 28 33.06 15.20 2.45
C MET A 28 31.93 14.46 3.16
N LEU A 29 31.95 13.11 3.17
CA LEU A 29 30.96 12.31 3.89
C LEU A 29 31.01 12.55 5.40
N LYS A 30 32.20 12.63 6.01
CA LYS A 30 32.35 12.98 7.43
C LYS A 30 31.79 14.37 7.74
N THR A 31 32.04 15.34 6.86
CA THR A 31 31.53 16.71 6.99
C THR A 31 30.01 16.76 6.85
N MET A 32 29.45 16.06 5.86
CA MET A 32 28.01 15.92 5.65
C MET A 32 27.33 15.17 6.81
N LEU A 33 27.95 14.12 7.35
CA LEU A 33 27.42 13.41 8.52
C LEU A 33 27.34 14.33 9.75
N LYS A 34 28.33 15.21 9.92
CA LYS A 34 28.34 16.19 11.02
C LYS A 34 27.31 17.29 10.84
N LYS A 35 27.15 17.83 9.63
CA LYS A 35 26.24 18.96 9.33
C LYS A 35 24.80 18.54 9.06
N HIS A 36 24.60 17.41 8.37
CA HIS A 36 23.31 16.95 7.85
C HIS A 36 23.12 15.43 8.02
N PRO A 37 23.12 14.91 9.26
CA PRO A 37 23.02 13.46 9.52
C PRO A 37 21.75 12.82 8.94
N HIS A 38 20.63 13.55 8.91
CA HIS A 38 19.38 13.05 8.35
C HIS A 38 19.44 12.85 6.83
N LEU A 39 20.16 13.72 6.10
CA LEU A 39 20.34 13.56 4.66
C LEU A 39 21.25 12.38 4.33
N VAL A 40 22.29 12.17 5.15
CA VAL A 40 23.15 10.98 5.02
C VAL A 40 22.35 9.70 5.26
N ALA A 41 21.50 9.67 6.30
CA ALA A 41 20.62 8.53 6.55
C ALA A 41 19.69 8.26 5.36
N LEU A 42 19.06 9.29 4.78
CA LEU A 42 18.21 9.15 3.60
C LEU A 42 18.98 8.57 2.40
N GLY A 43 20.19 9.06 2.14
CA GLY A 43 21.05 8.52 1.07
C GLY A 43 21.38 7.04 1.28
N LEU A 44 21.64 6.62 2.52
CA LEU A 44 21.84 5.20 2.86
C LEU A 44 20.58 4.35 2.63
N PHE A 45 19.39 4.90 2.93
CA PHE A 45 18.12 4.19 2.72
C PHE A 45 17.80 4.00 1.23
N VAL A 46 18.07 5.01 0.40
CA VAL A 46 17.97 4.91 -1.06
C VAL A 46 18.95 3.87 -1.59
N GLY A 47 20.24 3.97 -1.22
CA GLY A 47 21.28 3.05 -1.66
C GLY A 47 21.01 1.60 -1.25
N PHE A 48 20.51 1.38 -0.03
CA PHE A 48 20.14 0.04 0.43
C PHE A 48 18.90 -0.51 -0.29
N SER A 49 17.89 0.32 -0.56
CA SER A 49 16.71 -0.11 -1.32
C SER A 49 17.10 -0.50 -2.75
N LEU A 50 18.03 0.24 -3.39
CA LEU A 50 18.62 -0.15 -4.68
C LEU A 50 19.40 -1.47 -4.59
N LEU A 51 20.16 -1.69 -3.51
CA LEU A 51 20.88 -2.96 -3.28
C LEU A 51 19.92 -4.15 -3.25
N LEU A 52 18.77 -4.03 -2.61
CA LEU A 52 17.77 -5.11 -2.58
C LEU A 52 17.16 -5.41 -3.96
N LEU A 53 17.16 -4.44 -4.88
CA LEU A 53 16.61 -4.57 -6.24
C LEU A 53 17.58 -5.17 -7.27
N VAL A 54 18.83 -5.44 -6.89
CA VAL A 54 19.87 -5.99 -7.77
C VAL A 54 19.40 -7.24 -8.55
N PRO A 55 18.72 -8.24 -7.96
CA PRO A 55 18.22 -9.40 -8.72
C PRO A 55 17.34 -9.01 -9.91
N HIS A 56 16.41 -8.08 -9.71
CA HIS A 56 15.52 -7.60 -10.78
C HIS A 56 16.29 -6.82 -11.86
N LEU A 57 17.25 -5.99 -11.44
CA LEU A 57 18.03 -5.17 -12.36
C LEU A 57 18.96 -6.00 -13.26
N LEU A 58 19.53 -7.08 -12.71
CA LEU A 58 20.43 -7.98 -13.43
C LEU A 58 19.66 -8.95 -14.33
N THR A 59 18.59 -9.56 -13.81
CA THR A 59 17.83 -10.56 -14.57
C THR A 59 16.91 -9.93 -15.59
N LYS A 60 16.44 -8.70 -15.36
CA LYS A 60 15.27 -8.12 -16.07
C LYS A 60 14.00 -8.96 -15.83
N GLY A 61 13.91 -9.58 -14.66
CA GLY A 61 12.73 -10.29 -14.20
C GLY A 61 11.87 -9.46 -13.25
N MET A 62 10.56 -9.70 -13.29
CA MET A 62 9.61 -9.12 -12.34
C MET A 62 9.17 -10.17 -11.31
N VAL A 63 8.82 -9.70 -10.12
CA VAL A 63 8.10 -10.54 -9.15
C VAL A 63 6.63 -10.18 -9.24
N THR A 64 5.84 -11.10 -9.75
CA THR A 64 4.39 -10.91 -9.95
C THR A 64 3.62 -11.63 -8.86
N GLY A 65 2.80 -10.90 -8.13
CA GLY A 65 1.99 -11.36 -7.02
C GLY A 65 0.53 -11.66 -7.41
N ALA A 66 -0.26 -12.06 -6.42
CA ALA A 66 -1.68 -12.37 -6.62
C ALA A 66 -2.54 -11.13 -6.89
N ASP A 67 -2.13 -9.96 -6.38
CA ASP A 67 -2.89 -8.70 -6.47
C ASP A 67 -2.38 -7.75 -7.57
N LEU A 68 -1.40 -8.21 -8.36
CA LEU A 68 -0.75 -7.43 -9.42
C LEU A 68 -1.77 -6.82 -10.39
N ILE A 69 -2.59 -7.66 -11.02
CA ILE A 69 -3.53 -7.23 -12.07
C ILE A 69 -4.54 -6.23 -11.51
N PHE A 70 -5.03 -6.45 -10.28
CA PHE A 70 -5.98 -5.54 -9.64
C PHE A 70 -5.38 -4.16 -9.41
N HIS A 71 -4.21 -4.08 -8.77
CA HIS A 71 -3.56 -2.79 -8.50
C HIS A 71 -3.08 -2.08 -9.77
N TYR A 72 -2.63 -2.83 -10.78
CA TYR A 72 -2.19 -2.22 -12.03
C TYR A 72 -3.36 -1.61 -12.79
N ASN A 73 -4.54 -2.23 -12.78
CA ASN A 73 -5.76 -1.61 -13.31
C ASN A 73 -6.09 -0.28 -12.61
N ARG A 74 -5.97 -0.22 -11.28
CA ARG A 74 -6.19 1.03 -10.52
C ARG A 74 -5.27 2.16 -10.95
N PHE A 75 -3.99 1.85 -11.07
CA PHE A 75 -2.98 2.87 -11.35
C PHE A 75 -2.94 3.23 -12.83
N TYR A 76 -3.23 2.27 -13.72
CA TYR A 76 -3.43 2.51 -15.13
C TYR A 76 -4.60 3.48 -15.36
N ASP A 77 -5.72 3.25 -14.69
CA ASP A 77 -6.88 4.13 -14.79
C ASP A 77 -6.55 5.58 -14.41
N ALA A 78 -5.93 5.77 -13.24
CA ALA A 78 -5.50 7.08 -12.80
C ALA A 78 -4.42 7.70 -13.72
N ALA A 79 -3.50 6.89 -14.25
CA ALA A 79 -2.47 7.33 -15.18
C ALA A 79 -3.07 7.85 -16.49
N MET A 80 -4.03 7.12 -17.07
CA MET A 80 -4.67 7.52 -18.32
C MET A 80 -5.54 8.76 -18.15
N GLN A 81 -6.30 8.88 -17.05
CA GLN A 81 -7.04 10.10 -16.74
C GLN A 81 -6.13 11.35 -16.65
N MET A 82 -4.95 11.22 -16.04
CA MET A 82 -3.97 12.32 -15.99
C MET A 82 -3.34 12.62 -17.35
N LYS A 83 -3.09 11.59 -18.15
CA LYS A 83 -2.45 11.72 -19.47
C LYS A 83 -3.39 12.39 -20.48
N GLU A 84 -4.65 12.00 -20.49
CA GLU A 84 -5.65 12.50 -21.44
C GLU A 84 -6.40 13.74 -20.91
N GLY A 85 -6.25 14.08 -19.62
CA GLY A 85 -6.81 15.29 -19.01
C GLY A 85 -8.30 15.19 -18.64
N ASN A 86 -8.85 13.98 -18.61
CA ASN A 86 -10.26 13.68 -18.39
C ASN A 86 -10.49 13.00 -17.02
N PHE A 87 -10.48 13.81 -15.97
CA PHE A 87 -10.63 13.31 -14.61
C PHE A 87 -12.03 12.77 -14.33
N SER A 88 -12.11 11.48 -14.00
CA SER A 88 -13.30 10.81 -13.48
C SER A 88 -13.01 10.25 -12.09
N TYR A 89 -13.51 10.95 -11.07
CA TYR A 89 -13.22 10.62 -9.68
C TYR A 89 -13.98 9.39 -9.18
N ILE A 90 -15.20 9.16 -9.67
CA ILE A 90 -16.09 8.10 -9.18
C ILE A 90 -15.90 6.80 -9.99
N ILE A 91 -16.09 6.86 -11.32
CA ILE A 91 -15.99 5.70 -12.20
C ILE A 91 -14.61 5.60 -12.86
N SER A 92 -14.09 4.39 -12.98
CA SER A 92 -12.88 4.05 -13.71
C SER A 92 -13.22 3.76 -15.17
N LEU A 93 -12.71 4.62 -16.06
CA LEU A 93 -13.02 4.61 -17.49
C LEU A 93 -12.01 3.79 -18.30
N TYR A 94 -10.76 3.71 -17.86
CA TYR A 94 -9.67 3.08 -18.61
C TYR A 94 -9.31 1.70 -18.05
N GLY A 95 -9.29 1.59 -16.71
CA GLY A 95 -9.02 0.32 -16.04
C GLY A 95 -10.21 -0.63 -16.09
N TYR A 96 -10.00 -1.86 -15.63
CA TYR A 96 -11.04 -2.86 -15.40
C TYR A 96 -11.88 -3.16 -16.64
N GLN A 97 -11.22 -3.50 -17.75
CA GLN A 97 -11.89 -3.83 -19.02
C GLN A 97 -12.71 -2.66 -19.60
N GLN A 98 -12.42 -1.43 -19.17
CA GLN A 98 -13.21 -0.24 -19.53
C GLN A 98 -14.70 -0.50 -19.28
N SER A 99 -15.04 -0.89 -18.05
CA SER A 99 -16.42 -1.29 -17.68
C SER A 99 -17.16 -0.24 -16.84
N GLY A 100 -16.54 0.90 -16.53
CA GLY A 100 -17.18 1.97 -15.75
C GLY A 100 -17.27 1.71 -14.25
N ARG A 101 -16.37 0.88 -13.69
CA ARG A 101 -16.42 0.46 -12.27
C ARG A 101 -16.04 1.54 -11.27
N ILE A 102 -16.60 1.48 -10.07
CA ILE A 102 -16.31 2.41 -8.97
C ILE A 102 -15.30 1.78 -8.00
N VAL A 103 -14.02 1.69 -8.39
CA VAL A 103 -12.97 1.11 -7.51
C VAL A 103 -12.11 2.18 -6.86
N ASN A 104 -11.51 3.08 -7.64
CA ASN A 104 -10.55 4.06 -7.10
C ASN A 104 -11.18 5.03 -6.08
N ALA A 105 -12.46 5.37 -6.26
CA ALA A 105 -13.24 6.17 -5.30
C ALA A 105 -13.34 5.51 -3.92
N LEU A 106 -13.36 4.17 -3.87
CA LEU A 106 -13.53 3.38 -2.65
C LEU A 106 -12.19 2.88 -2.07
N TYR A 107 -11.09 3.02 -2.83
CA TYR A 107 -9.77 2.48 -2.49
C TYR A 107 -8.68 3.55 -2.32
N GLY A 108 -9.03 4.78 -1.98
CA GLY A 108 -8.07 5.86 -1.75
C GLY A 108 -7.65 6.54 -3.07
N PRO A 109 -8.44 7.51 -3.57
CA PRO A 109 -8.25 8.09 -4.90
C PRO A 109 -6.96 8.89 -5.03
N TYR A 110 -6.60 9.73 -4.05
CA TYR A 110 -5.36 10.53 -4.13
C TYR A 110 -4.10 9.66 -4.22
N PHE A 111 -4.08 8.55 -3.49
CA PHE A 111 -2.94 7.64 -3.56
C PHE A 111 -2.94 6.81 -4.85
N ALA A 112 -4.11 6.53 -5.44
CA ALA A 112 -4.20 5.96 -6.79
C ALA A 112 -3.63 6.92 -7.84
N TYR A 113 -3.96 8.21 -7.80
CA TYR A 113 -3.35 9.22 -8.67
C TYR A 113 -1.84 9.36 -8.43
N LEU A 114 -1.36 9.31 -7.19
CA LEU A 114 0.08 9.31 -6.92
C LEU A 114 0.76 8.11 -7.60
N GLN A 115 0.19 6.91 -7.51
CA GLN A 115 0.72 5.72 -8.17
C GLN A 115 0.61 5.79 -9.69
N GLY A 116 -0.50 6.31 -10.23
CA GLY A 116 -0.65 6.55 -11.67
C GLY A 116 0.41 7.52 -12.21
N ALA A 117 0.77 8.55 -11.44
CA ALA A 117 1.82 9.49 -11.83
C ALA A 117 3.18 8.78 -11.85
N LEU A 118 3.44 7.88 -10.91
CA LEU A 118 4.62 7.03 -10.91
C LEU A 118 4.65 6.07 -12.11
N VAL A 119 3.50 5.54 -12.53
CA VAL A 119 3.40 4.71 -13.75
C VAL A 119 3.79 5.53 -14.98
N LEU A 120 3.20 6.73 -15.16
CA LEU A 120 3.53 7.63 -16.27
C LEU A 120 5.02 8.00 -16.28
N LEU A 121 5.57 8.38 -15.12
CA LEU A 121 6.99 8.72 -14.97
C LEU A 121 7.92 7.53 -15.29
N SER A 122 7.46 6.31 -15.02
CA SER A 122 8.24 5.09 -15.28
C SER A 122 8.24 4.69 -16.75
N GLY A 123 7.14 4.95 -17.45
CA GLY A 123 6.96 4.68 -18.89
C GLY A 123 6.80 3.21 -19.27
N THR A 124 7.09 2.27 -18.36
CA THR A 124 6.79 0.83 -18.51
C THR A 124 6.47 0.22 -17.14
N TRP A 125 5.77 -0.91 -17.11
CA TRP A 125 5.42 -1.60 -15.87
C TRP A 125 6.64 -2.18 -15.13
N PHE A 126 7.65 -2.67 -15.86
CA PHE A 126 8.92 -3.11 -15.25
C PHE A 126 9.58 -1.96 -14.47
N ARG A 127 9.71 -0.79 -15.09
CA ARG A 127 10.31 0.39 -14.45
C ARG A 127 9.46 0.87 -13.28
N TYR A 128 8.13 0.80 -13.41
CA TYR A 128 7.21 1.11 -12.32
C TYR A 128 7.44 0.22 -11.10
N GLN A 129 7.58 -1.10 -11.27
CA GLN A 129 7.87 -1.99 -10.15
C GLN A 129 9.20 -1.62 -9.46
N ILE A 130 10.26 -1.33 -10.21
CA ILE A 130 11.54 -0.89 -9.65
C ILE A 130 11.37 0.41 -8.87
N LEU A 131 10.73 1.42 -9.46
CA LEU A 131 10.53 2.73 -8.83
C LEU A 131 9.63 2.63 -7.59
N SER A 132 8.52 1.91 -7.69
CA SER A 132 7.58 1.67 -6.59
C SER A 132 8.28 0.98 -5.41
N ASN A 133 9.04 -0.08 -5.67
CA ASN A 133 9.77 -0.81 -4.63
C ASN A 133 10.85 0.05 -3.98
N LEU A 134 11.60 0.81 -4.78
CA LEU A 134 12.60 1.76 -4.30
C LEU A 134 12.00 2.81 -3.36
N LEU A 135 10.88 3.41 -3.76
CA LEU A 135 10.16 4.41 -2.97
C LEU A 135 9.63 3.80 -1.67
N LEU A 136 9.00 2.62 -1.73
CA LEU A 136 8.47 1.95 -0.56
C LEU A 136 9.56 1.59 0.45
N GLY A 137 10.68 1.01 -0.01
CA GLY A 137 11.80 0.67 0.86
C GLY A 137 12.40 1.90 1.53
N THR A 138 12.65 2.95 0.76
CA THR A 138 13.17 4.23 1.27
C THR A 138 12.21 4.86 2.28
N LEU A 139 10.91 4.86 1.97
CA LEU A 139 9.86 5.39 2.85
C LEU A 139 9.82 4.63 4.18
N SER A 140 9.81 3.30 4.14
CA SER A 140 9.76 2.46 5.34
C SER A 140 10.96 2.67 6.27
N ALA A 141 12.17 2.74 5.71
CA ALA A 141 13.38 2.98 6.49
C ALA A 141 13.38 4.40 7.08
N THR A 142 13.01 5.40 6.28
CA THR A 142 12.92 6.80 6.73
C THR A 142 11.90 6.95 7.86
N SER A 143 10.74 6.34 7.72
CA SER A 143 9.65 6.34 8.69
C SER A 143 10.09 5.76 10.04
N LEU A 144 10.67 4.55 10.05
CA LEU A 144 11.16 3.94 11.29
C LEU A 144 12.32 4.73 11.89
N TYR A 145 13.22 5.24 11.05
CA TYR A 145 14.34 6.07 11.49
C TYR A 145 13.84 7.32 12.24
N LEU A 146 12.85 8.03 11.70
CA LEU A 146 12.29 9.22 12.33
C LEU A 146 11.63 8.91 13.67
N LEU A 147 10.87 7.81 13.77
CA LEU A 147 10.34 7.33 15.05
C LEU A 147 11.48 7.04 16.05
N MET A 148 12.55 6.35 15.62
CA MET A 148 13.71 6.05 16.46
C MET A 148 14.43 7.31 16.95
N ARG A 149 14.50 8.36 16.11
CA ARG A 149 15.03 9.66 16.54
C ARG A 149 14.14 10.30 17.60
N GLU A 150 12.82 10.22 17.43
CA GLU A 150 11.83 10.74 18.39
C GLU A 150 11.96 10.07 19.77
N VAL A 151 12.18 8.75 19.80
CA VAL A 151 12.41 8.00 21.06
C VAL A 151 13.87 8.00 21.52
N LYS A 152 14.72 8.87 20.94
CA LYS A 152 16.11 9.11 21.33
C LYS A 152 17.03 7.89 21.24
N VAL A 153 16.76 6.95 20.35
CA VAL A 153 17.66 5.83 20.06
C VAL A 153 18.96 6.37 19.44
N LYS A 154 20.10 5.74 19.70
CA LYS A 154 21.40 6.17 19.14
C LYS A 154 21.38 6.09 17.60
N TYR A 155 21.98 7.08 16.94
CA TYR A 155 21.93 7.27 15.49
C TYR A 155 22.31 6.01 14.68
N THR A 156 23.39 5.34 15.07
CA THR A 156 23.84 4.10 14.43
C THR A 156 22.77 3.00 14.50
N HIS A 157 22.15 2.78 15.66
CA HIS A 157 21.10 1.79 15.82
C HIS A 157 19.82 2.19 15.10
N SER A 158 19.48 3.49 15.08
CA SER A 158 18.36 4.00 14.30
C SER A 158 18.52 3.65 12.82
N ILE A 159 19.71 3.81 12.24
CA ILE A 159 19.97 3.42 10.84
C ILE A 159 19.88 1.92 10.67
N LEU A 160 20.65 1.15 11.44
CA LEU A 160 20.75 -0.30 11.24
C LEU A 160 19.41 -1.02 11.38
N LEU A 161 18.60 -0.65 12.38
CA LEU A 161 17.27 -1.23 12.56
C LEU A 161 16.27 -0.78 11.48
N SER A 162 16.41 0.44 10.97
CA SER A 162 15.58 0.93 9.87
C SER A 162 15.88 0.24 8.55
N LEU A 163 17.16 -0.05 8.28
CA LEU A 163 17.55 -0.90 7.15
C LEU A 163 17.01 -2.31 7.32
N PHE A 164 17.07 -2.86 8.53
CA PHE A 164 16.59 -4.22 8.80
C PHE A 164 15.07 -4.31 8.61
N PHE A 165 14.32 -3.28 8.97
CA PHE A 165 12.88 -3.21 8.77
C PHE A 165 12.48 -3.40 7.29
N VAL A 166 13.20 -2.79 6.35
CA VAL A 166 12.96 -2.97 4.90
C VAL A 166 13.05 -4.44 4.49
N THR A 167 13.89 -5.23 5.17
CA THR A 167 14.08 -6.64 4.83
C THR A 167 12.98 -7.57 5.36
N THR A 168 12.16 -7.09 6.30
CA THR A 168 11.08 -7.89 6.90
C THR A 168 9.92 -8.10 5.93
N TYR A 169 9.14 -9.17 6.14
CA TYR A 169 7.97 -9.43 5.31
C TYR A 169 6.93 -8.29 5.35
N SER A 170 6.95 -7.45 6.39
CA SER A 170 6.16 -6.22 6.47
C SER A 170 6.27 -5.34 5.23
N ILE A 171 7.47 -5.20 4.69
CA ILE A 171 7.73 -4.40 3.48
C ILE A 171 7.79 -5.29 2.23
N GLN A 172 8.38 -6.49 2.37
CA GLN A 172 8.50 -7.42 1.26
C GLN A 172 7.16 -8.01 0.81
N TYR A 173 6.07 -7.87 1.57
CA TYR A 173 4.73 -8.31 1.14
C TYR A 173 4.25 -7.58 -0.13
N TRP A 174 4.55 -6.29 -0.29
CA TRP A 174 4.35 -5.60 -1.58
C TRP A 174 5.27 -6.13 -2.68
N TRP A 175 6.54 -6.39 -2.37
CA TRP A 175 7.52 -6.81 -3.36
C TRP A 175 7.22 -8.22 -3.89
N ALA A 176 6.79 -9.11 -2.98
CA ALA A 176 6.52 -10.51 -3.25
C ALA A 176 5.12 -10.76 -3.81
N THR A 177 4.10 -10.07 -3.29
CA THR A 177 2.70 -10.40 -3.63
C THR A 177 1.86 -9.21 -4.07
N GLN A 178 2.45 -8.00 -4.12
CA GLN A 178 1.73 -6.73 -4.27
C GLN A 178 0.65 -6.52 -3.20
N GLY A 179 0.90 -7.06 -1.99
CA GLY A 179 0.03 -6.82 -0.84
C GLY A 179 0.07 -5.37 -0.39
N PHE A 180 -1.00 -4.60 -0.69
CA PHE A 180 -1.03 -3.15 -0.50
C PHE A 180 -0.81 -2.67 0.94
N THR A 181 -1.05 -3.55 1.91
CA THR A 181 -0.84 -3.29 3.34
C THR A 181 0.58 -2.76 3.64
N SER A 182 1.60 -3.16 2.88
CA SER A 182 2.98 -2.68 3.09
C SER A 182 3.13 -1.16 2.92
N TRP A 183 2.34 -0.50 2.08
CA TRP A 183 2.38 0.96 1.96
C TRP A 183 1.94 1.65 3.26
N GLY A 184 0.89 1.15 3.90
CA GLY A 184 0.48 1.62 5.22
C GLY A 184 1.49 1.26 6.32
N VAL A 185 2.06 0.05 6.29
CA VAL A 185 3.09 -0.37 7.26
C VAL A 185 4.36 0.47 7.13
N ALA A 186 4.75 0.86 5.91
CA ALA A 186 5.89 1.75 5.68
C ALA A 186 5.68 3.12 6.35
N LEU A 187 4.46 3.67 6.32
CA LEU A 187 4.12 4.94 6.97
C LEU A 187 3.82 4.84 8.47
N PHE A 188 3.50 3.64 8.95
CA PHE A 188 3.05 3.42 10.32
C PHE A 188 4.02 3.95 11.39
N PRO A 189 5.35 3.70 11.33
CA PRO A 189 6.27 4.25 12.33
C PRO A 189 6.24 5.79 12.42
N LEU A 190 6.24 6.48 11.28
CA LEU A 190 6.10 7.94 11.20
C LEU A 190 4.78 8.38 11.84
N CYS A 191 3.71 7.65 11.57
CA CYS A 191 2.39 7.91 12.15
C CYS A 191 2.31 7.60 13.65
N LEU A 192 3.28 6.92 14.27
CA LEU A 192 3.31 6.72 15.73
C LEU A 192 3.92 7.90 16.51
N ILE A 193 4.65 8.80 15.83
CA ILE A 193 5.30 9.96 16.45
C ILE A 193 4.34 10.82 17.30
N PRO A 194 3.10 11.14 16.87
CA PRO A 194 2.19 11.97 17.66
C PRO A 194 1.79 11.30 18.98
N ALA A 195 1.56 9.99 18.97
CA ALA A 195 1.24 9.22 20.18
C ALA A 195 2.44 9.11 21.12
N VAL A 196 3.66 8.92 20.57
CA VAL A 196 4.90 8.95 21.36
C VAL A 196 5.09 10.31 22.04
N ARG A 197 4.91 11.41 21.30
CA ARG A 197 5.01 12.77 21.85
C ARG A 197 3.97 13.04 22.93
N PHE A 198 2.75 12.54 22.77
CA PHE A 198 1.73 12.61 23.81
C PHE A 198 2.22 11.93 25.09
N LEU A 199 2.78 10.72 25.01
CA LEU A 199 3.32 10.02 26.18
C LEU A 199 4.55 10.72 26.80
N GLN A 200 5.38 11.38 26.00
CA GLN A 200 6.56 12.11 26.49
C GLN A 200 6.19 13.44 27.17
N THR A 201 5.24 14.19 26.59
CA THR A 201 4.96 15.58 26.97
C THR A 201 3.66 15.78 27.73
N LYS A 202 2.81 14.74 27.78
CA LYS A 202 1.42 14.77 28.29
C LYS A 202 0.50 15.76 27.58
N LYS A 203 0.92 16.31 26.43
CA LYS A 203 0.14 17.25 25.61
C LYS A 203 -0.25 16.55 24.31
N VAL A 204 -1.52 16.63 23.93
CA VAL A 204 -2.01 16.03 22.68
C VAL A 204 -1.54 16.89 21.49
N PRO A 205 -0.73 16.34 20.57
CA PRO A 205 -0.31 17.07 19.37
C PRO A 205 -1.41 16.99 18.29
N ILE A 206 -2.48 17.77 18.50
CA ILE A 206 -3.76 17.71 17.76
C ILE A 206 -3.57 17.62 16.24
N PHE A 207 -2.90 18.61 15.64
CA PHE A 207 -2.73 18.66 14.19
C PHE A 207 -1.90 17.50 13.65
N LEU A 208 -0.84 17.10 14.36
CA LEU A 208 -0.03 15.96 13.93
C LEU A 208 -0.81 14.65 13.96
N MET A 209 -1.61 14.45 15.02
CA MET A 209 -2.42 13.24 15.18
C MET A 209 -3.48 13.17 14.07
N ALA A 210 -4.16 14.28 13.80
CA ALA A 210 -5.12 14.40 12.70
C ALA A 210 -4.48 14.07 11.34
N GLY A 211 -3.31 14.67 11.07
CA GLY A 211 -2.58 14.42 9.83
C GLY A 211 -2.03 13.00 9.70
N ALA A 212 -1.57 12.38 10.79
CA ALA A 212 -1.08 11.00 10.76
C ALA A 212 -2.18 9.99 10.43
N VAL A 213 -3.35 10.11 11.09
CA VAL A 213 -4.50 9.25 10.78
C VAL A 213 -5.07 9.57 9.40
N GLY A 214 -5.14 10.85 9.03
CA GLY A 214 -5.59 11.27 7.71
C GLY A 214 -4.71 10.73 6.59
N LEU A 215 -3.38 10.80 6.76
CA LEU A 215 -2.42 10.33 5.77
C LEU A 215 -2.53 8.82 5.60
N MET A 216 -2.70 8.10 6.71
CA MET A 216 -2.93 6.66 6.66
C MET A 216 -4.22 6.32 5.90
N LEU A 217 -5.30 7.09 6.09
CA LEU A 217 -6.58 6.85 5.39
C LEU A 217 -6.49 7.14 3.89
N GLN A 218 -5.75 8.19 3.50
CA GLN A 218 -5.48 8.50 2.10
C GLN A 218 -4.73 7.37 1.39
N VAL A 219 -3.89 6.63 2.11
CA VAL A 219 -3.12 5.51 1.56
C VAL A 219 -3.90 4.20 1.61
N HIS A 220 -4.42 3.82 2.78
CA HIS A 220 -5.06 2.52 2.97
C HIS A 220 -5.98 2.49 4.20
N MET A 221 -7.27 2.25 3.96
CA MET A 221 -8.31 2.24 4.99
C MET A 221 -8.04 1.22 6.11
N LEU A 222 -7.71 -0.03 5.77
CA LEU A 222 -7.45 -1.06 6.78
C LEU A 222 -6.20 -0.73 7.62
N SER A 223 -5.17 -0.11 7.03
CA SER A 223 -4.01 0.37 7.80
C SER A 223 -4.38 1.46 8.81
N THR A 224 -5.40 2.26 8.49
CA THR A 224 -5.92 3.30 9.39
C THR A 224 -6.56 2.68 10.62
N LEU A 225 -7.32 1.59 10.45
CA LEU A 225 -7.86 0.83 11.59
C LEU A 225 -6.75 0.37 12.53
N PHE A 226 -5.66 -0.20 11.98
CA PHE A 226 -4.53 -0.63 12.79
C PHE A 226 -3.84 0.55 13.50
N LEU A 227 -3.67 1.69 12.83
CA LEU A 227 -3.16 2.90 13.49
C LEU A 227 -4.07 3.38 14.64
N VAL A 228 -5.38 3.37 14.44
CA VAL A 228 -6.36 3.73 15.47
C VAL A 228 -6.32 2.76 16.65
N ILE A 229 -6.14 1.46 16.44
CA ILE A 229 -5.96 0.48 17.52
C ILE A 229 -4.67 0.76 18.31
N ALA A 230 -3.55 1.00 17.60
CA ALA A 230 -2.28 1.36 18.25
C ALA A 230 -2.39 2.65 19.06
N TYR A 231 -3.06 3.66 18.51
CA TYR A 231 -3.38 4.90 19.21
C TYR A 231 -4.27 4.63 20.41
N GLY A 232 -5.31 3.81 20.30
CA GLY A 232 -6.16 3.42 21.41
C GLY A 232 -5.34 2.93 22.60
N VAL A 233 -4.41 1.99 22.38
CA VAL A 233 -3.53 1.49 23.45
C VAL A 233 -2.65 2.60 24.03
N LEU A 234 -1.93 3.35 23.20
CA LEU A 234 -1.00 4.40 23.66
C LEU A 234 -1.72 5.55 24.36
N PHE A 235 -2.87 5.99 23.84
CA PHE A 235 -3.67 7.06 24.42
C PHE A 235 -4.30 6.65 25.74
N LEU A 236 -4.83 5.43 25.87
CA LEU A 236 -5.40 4.93 27.12
C LEU A 236 -4.35 4.95 28.25
N ILE A 237 -3.12 4.55 27.96
CA ILE A 237 -2.01 4.59 28.92
C ILE A 237 -1.72 6.03 29.37
N GLY A 238 -1.58 6.96 28.41
CA GLY A 238 -1.30 8.36 28.72
C GLY A 238 -2.44 9.06 29.45
N TRP A 239 -3.69 8.77 29.05
CA TRP A 239 -4.90 9.29 29.68
C TRP A 239 -5.06 8.78 31.12
N TRP A 240 -4.81 7.48 31.37
CA TRP A 240 -4.86 6.91 32.72
C TRP A 240 -3.86 7.58 33.66
N LYS A 241 -2.68 7.95 33.15
CA LYS A 241 -1.60 8.59 33.91
C LYS A 241 -1.67 10.12 33.96
N SER A 242 -2.72 10.73 33.39
CA SER A 242 -2.88 12.18 33.35
C SER A 242 -3.92 12.66 34.35
N ASP A 243 -3.65 13.81 34.95
CA ASP A 243 -4.58 14.51 35.83
C ASP A 243 -5.62 15.32 35.02
N GLN A 244 -5.34 15.64 33.75
CA GLN A 244 -6.18 16.48 32.87
C GLN A 244 -7.01 15.65 31.88
N LYS A 245 -7.75 14.66 32.38
CA LYS A 245 -8.48 13.66 31.57
C LYS A 245 -9.46 14.26 30.56
N MET A 246 -10.33 15.18 30.99
CA MET A 246 -11.36 15.78 30.12
C MET A 246 -10.76 16.67 29.03
N LYS A 247 -9.68 17.39 29.35
CA LYS A 247 -8.96 18.20 28.36
C LYS A 247 -8.36 17.34 27.26
N ILE A 248 -7.77 16.19 27.60
CA ILE A 248 -7.24 15.23 26.63
C ILE A 248 -8.36 14.75 25.70
N ILE A 249 -9.52 14.38 26.25
CA ILE A 249 -10.68 13.95 25.45
C ILE A 249 -11.10 15.03 24.45
N GLY A 250 -11.24 16.29 24.90
CA GLY A 250 -11.58 17.41 24.02
C GLY A 250 -10.54 17.65 22.92
N GLN A 251 -9.25 17.51 23.23
CA GLN A 251 -8.17 17.66 22.25
C GLN A 251 -8.15 16.52 21.23
N VAL A 252 -8.43 15.28 21.65
CA VAL A 252 -8.58 14.14 20.75
C VAL A 252 -9.81 14.32 19.87
N ALA A 253 -10.94 14.77 20.41
CA ALA A 253 -12.14 15.07 19.63
C ALA A 253 -11.88 16.15 18.56
N LEU A 254 -11.14 17.20 18.90
CA LEU A 254 -10.71 18.22 17.93
C LEU A 254 -9.80 17.62 16.84
N SER A 255 -8.88 16.72 17.21
CA SER A 255 -8.03 16.00 16.25
C SER A 255 -8.87 15.13 15.30
N VAL A 256 -9.90 14.46 15.81
CA VAL A 256 -10.83 13.67 14.98
C VAL A 256 -11.58 14.57 14.02
N GLY A 257 -12.07 15.73 14.45
CA GLY A 257 -12.74 16.71 13.59
C GLY A 257 -11.86 17.17 12.42
N ILE A 258 -10.59 17.52 12.70
CA ILE A 258 -9.63 17.92 11.65
C ILE A 258 -9.33 16.75 10.71
N PHE A 259 -9.17 15.53 11.24
CA PHE A 259 -8.99 14.32 10.44
C PHE A 259 -10.15 14.09 9.46
N LEU A 260 -11.39 14.23 9.92
CA LEU A 260 -12.58 14.07 9.09
C LEU A 260 -12.63 15.11 7.96
N LEU A 261 -12.21 16.35 8.23
CA LEU A 261 -12.09 17.39 7.21
C LEU A 261 -10.98 17.09 6.19
N LEU A 262 -9.81 16.62 6.63
CA LEU A 262 -8.69 16.27 5.73
C LEU A 262 -9.03 15.08 4.80
N THR A 263 -10.00 14.25 5.18
CA THR A 263 -10.34 13.00 4.49
C THR A 263 -11.77 12.97 3.96
N ILE A 264 -12.44 14.13 3.91
CA ILE A 264 -13.80 14.27 3.39
C ILE A 264 -13.97 13.76 1.96
N ASN A 265 -12.91 13.83 1.16
CA ASN A 265 -12.84 13.28 -0.19
C ASN A 265 -12.93 11.75 -0.26
N ILE A 266 -12.80 11.04 0.87
CA ILE A 266 -12.90 9.58 0.93
C ILE A 266 -14.25 9.18 1.54
N TRP A 267 -14.50 9.61 2.77
CA TRP A 267 -15.64 9.07 3.52
C TRP A 267 -16.98 9.58 2.99
N LEU A 268 -17.07 10.80 2.45
CA LEU A 268 -18.34 11.31 1.92
C LEU A 268 -18.75 10.60 0.62
N PRO A 269 -17.88 10.44 -0.42
CA PRO A 269 -18.19 9.57 -1.54
C PRO A 269 -18.50 8.14 -1.13
N LEU A 270 -17.76 7.57 -0.18
CA LEU A 270 -18.01 6.23 0.34
C LEU A 270 -19.41 6.12 0.95
N VAL A 271 -19.82 7.06 1.80
CA VAL A 271 -21.17 7.09 2.39
C VAL A 271 -22.23 7.27 1.30
N TYR A 272 -22.01 8.18 0.35
CA TYR A 272 -22.94 8.41 -0.74
C TYR A 272 -23.16 7.15 -1.58
N ILE A 273 -22.09 6.56 -2.09
CA ILE A 273 -22.14 5.40 -2.98
C ILE A 273 -22.82 4.21 -2.29
N ASN A 274 -22.51 3.95 -1.01
CA ASN A 274 -23.15 2.87 -0.24
C ASN A 274 -24.59 3.19 0.19
N ALA A 275 -24.99 4.48 0.22
CA ALA A 275 -26.37 4.87 0.52
C ALA A 275 -27.28 4.74 -0.72
N THR A 276 -26.71 4.87 -1.91
CA THR A 276 -27.45 4.82 -3.18
C THR A 276 -27.33 3.47 -3.89
N ASN A 277 -26.37 2.62 -3.51
CA ASN A 277 -26.13 1.31 -4.12
C ASN A 277 -25.91 0.25 -3.05
N THR A 278 -26.40 -0.96 -3.30
CA THR A 278 -25.91 -2.18 -2.63
C THR A 278 -24.76 -2.72 -3.47
N LEU A 279 -23.59 -2.91 -2.85
CA LEU A 279 -22.37 -3.29 -3.56
C LEU A 279 -21.82 -4.62 -3.02
N VAL A 280 -21.27 -5.42 -3.92
CA VAL A 280 -20.51 -6.62 -3.56
C VAL A 280 -19.27 -6.19 -2.75
N PRO A 281 -19.09 -6.65 -1.50
CA PRO A 281 -17.93 -6.32 -0.70
C PRO A 281 -16.66 -6.99 -1.26
N PRO A 282 -15.46 -6.44 -0.97
CA PRO A 282 -14.21 -7.14 -1.27
C PRO A 282 -14.17 -8.53 -0.61
N PHE A 283 -13.47 -9.46 -1.25
CA PHE A 283 -13.34 -10.86 -0.81
C PHE A 283 -13.29 -11.05 0.72
N VAL A 284 -14.26 -11.80 1.26
CA VAL A 284 -14.33 -12.13 2.69
C VAL A 284 -13.75 -13.52 2.93
N ASN A 285 -12.61 -13.58 3.60
CA ASN A 285 -11.98 -14.86 3.92
C ASN A 285 -12.67 -15.55 5.11
N GLN A 286 -13.61 -16.45 4.87
CA GLN A 286 -14.28 -17.16 5.97
C GLN A 286 -13.36 -18.13 6.74
N LYS A 287 -12.23 -18.54 6.16
CA LYS A 287 -11.19 -19.37 6.82
C LYS A 287 -10.05 -18.51 7.39
N PHE A 288 -10.32 -17.25 7.75
CA PHE A 288 -9.29 -16.31 8.22
C PHE A 288 -8.53 -16.79 9.47
N VAL A 289 -9.13 -17.63 10.32
CA VAL A 289 -8.47 -18.19 11.52
C VAL A 289 -7.17 -18.91 11.17
N GLN A 290 -7.13 -19.60 10.02
CA GLN A 290 -5.93 -20.34 9.58
C GLN A 290 -4.81 -19.39 9.11
N ASN A 291 -5.13 -18.12 8.83
CA ASN A 291 -4.21 -17.10 8.35
C ASN A 291 -3.53 -16.33 9.50
N THR A 292 -3.19 -17.03 10.58
CA THR A 292 -2.39 -16.51 11.69
C THR A 292 -0.92 -16.87 11.51
N VAL A 293 -0.02 -16.10 12.15
CA VAL A 293 1.43 -16.39 12.10
C VAL A 293 1.85 -17.60 12.92
N THR A 294 0.92 -18.23 13.63
CA THR A 294 1.12 -19.50 14.34
C THR A 294 0.48 -20.70 13.62
N TRP A 295 -0.02 -20.50 12.39
CA TRP A 295 -0.57 -21.57 11.55
C TRP A 295 -0.05 -21.47 10.10
N LEU A 296 -0.88 -21.07 9.12
CA LEU A 296 -0.47 -21.10 7.70
C LEU A 296 0.59 -20.05 7.36
N LYS A 297 0.75 -19.02 8.20
CA LYS A 297 1.68 -17.91 7.97
C LYS A 297 2.90 -17.95 8.90
N THR A 298 3.26 -19.12 9.42
CA THR A 298 4.43 -19.33 10.29
C THR A 298 5.75 -18.85 9.71
N ALA A 299 5.91 -18.93 8.38
CA ALA A 299 7.08 -18.40 7.69
C ALA A 299 7.37 -16.92 8.03
N PHE A 300 6.35 -16.14 8.37
CA PHE A 300 6.49 -14.71 8.61
C PHE A 300 7.27 -14.43 9.90
N LEU A 301 7.20 -15.33 10.89
CA LEU A 301 7.91 -15.21 12.17
C LEU A 301 9.44 -15.22 12.01
N TYR A 302 9.93 -15.79 10.91
CA TYR A 302 11.36 -15.88 10.61
C TYR A 302 11.69 -15.31 9.23
N TYR A 303 10.92 -14.34 8.73
CA TYR A 303 11.19 -13.66 7.46
C TYR A 303 11.66 -12.21 7.71
N PRO A 304 12.96 -11.91 7.57
CA PRO A 304 14.07 -12.80 7.18
C PRO A 304 14.54 -13.66 8.36
N TYR A 305 15.36 -14.70 8.10
CA TYR A 305 15.80 -15.67 9.13
C TYR A 305 16.36 -15.05 10.41
N PRO A 306 17.03 -13.87 10.41
CA PRO A 306 17.50 -13.23 11.64
C PRO A 306 16.41 -12.55 12.49
N LEU A 307 15.17 -12.39 12.01
CA LEU A 307 14.09 -11.71 12.75
C LEU A 307 13.87 -12.24 14.19
N PRO A 308 13.89 -13.57 14.45
CA PRO A 308 13.73 -14.12 15.80
C PRO A 308 14.78 -13.65 16.81
N ILE A 309 15.96 -13.20 16.36
CA ILE A 309 17.00 -12.65 17.25
C ILE A 309 16.47 -11.39 17.96
N PHE A 310 15.81 -10.49 17.23
CA PHE A 310 15.23 -9.27 17.81
C PHE A 310 14.08 -9.59 18.75
N PHE A 311 13.29 -10.62 18.44
CA PHE A 311 12.27 -11.13 19.36
C PHE A 311 12.88 -11.65 20.67
N GLY A 312 13.96 -12.42 20.60
CA GLY A 312 14.70 -12.88 21.78
C GLY A 312 15.25 -11.74 22.65
N ILE A 313 15.79 -10.70 22.00
CA ILE A 313 16.28 -9.48 22.70
C ILE A 313 15.13 -8.78 23.42
N TYR A 314 13.97 -8.63 22.75
CA TYR A 314 12.78 -8.06 23.36
C TYR A 314 12.38 -8.83 24.62
N LEU A 315 12.27 -10.17 24.54
CA LEU A 315 11.88 -11.01 25.67
C LEU A 315 12.87 -10.92 26.84
N TYR A 316 14.18 -10.92 26.55
CA TYR A 316 15.21 -10.76 27.57
C TYR A 316 15.03 -9.49 28.40
N PHE A 317 14.80 -8.35 27.73
CA PHE A 317 14.62 -7.06 28.41
C PHE A 317 13.24 -6.89 29.04
N LEU A 318 12.23 -7.57 28.51
CA LEU A 318 10.90 -7.65 29.11
C LEU A 318 11.02 -8.20 30.54
N VAL A 319 11.75 -9.30 30.73
CA VAL A 319 11.93 -9.94 32.04
C VAL A 319 12.91 -9.13 32.92
N LYS A 320 14.07 -8.74 32.39
CA LYS A 320 15.15 -8.14 33.18
C LYS A 320 14.81 -6.74 33.73
N ASN A 321 14.07 -5.94 32.97
CA ASN A 321 13.90 -4.50 33.25
C ASN A 321 12.43 -4.06 33.39
N TRP A 322 11.46 -4.99 33.57
CA TRP A 322 10.02 -4.68 33.59
C TRP A 322 9.64 -3.47 34.48
N LYS A 323 10.22 -3.36 35.68
CA LYS A 323 9.90 -2.31 36.65
C LYS A 323 10.57 -0.95 36.40
N LYS A 324 11.51 -0.85 35.45
CA LYS A 324 12.31 0.36 35.19
C LYS A 324 12.04 0.97 33.82
N GLN A 325 10.95 0.58 33.16
CA GLN A 325 10.65 1.08 31.81
C GLN A 325 10.01 2.46 31.84
N SER A 326 10.42 3.33 30.92
CA SER A 326 9.74 4.60 30.70
C SER A 326 8.31 4.36 30.19
N LEU A 327 7.42 5.33 30.39
CA LEU A 327 6.04 5.25 29.92
C LEU A 327 5.94 4.98 28.41
N VAL A 328 6.83 5.61 27.64
CA VAL A 328 6.93 5.43 26.18
C VAL A 328 7.34 4.00 25.83
N LEU A 329 8.39 3.47 26.46
CA LEU A 329 8.85 2.10 26.20
C LEU A 329 7.76 1.08 26.56
N GLY A 330 7.15 1.23 27.74
CA GLY A 330 6.06 0.36 28.18
C GLY A 330 4.85 0.42 27.24
N GLY A 331 4.48 1.62 26.76
CA GLY A 331 3.40 1.80 25.80
C GLY A 331 3.67 1.14 24.45
N LEU A 332 4.88 1.34 23.89
CA LEU A 332 5.28 0.70 22.64
C LEU A 332 5.37 -0.83 22.78
N ALA A 333 5.92 -1.33 23.90
CA ALA A 333 6.02 -2.76 24.19
C ALA A 333 4.64 -3.41 24.38
N LEU A 334 3.72 -2.76 25.07
CA LEU A 334 2.35 -3.25 25.20
C LEU A 334 1.62 -3.25 23.85
N THR A 335 1.78 -2.18 23.06
CA THR A 335 1.18 -2.11 21.72
C THR A 335 1.74 -3.20 20.81
N TYR A 336 3.05 -3.45 20.87
CA TYR A 336 3.69 -4.59 20.20
C TYR A 336 3.06 -5.92 20.64
N ALA A 337 2.93 -6.15 21.94
CA ALA A 337 2.37 -7.39 22.48
C ALA A 337 0.91 -7.62 22.04
N VAL A 338 0.08 -6.57 22.06
CA VAL A 338 -1.32 -6.63 21.57
C VAL A 338 -1.36 -7.06 20.11
N PHE A 339 -0.56 -6.41 19.25
CA PHE A 339 -0.52 -6.72 17.82
C PHE A 339 0.03 -8.13 17.56
N LEU A 340 1.04 -8.54 18.32
CA LEU A 340 1.57 -9.91 18.23
C LEU A 340 0.49 -10.92 18.61
N ILE A 341 -0.20 -10.75 19.75
CA ILE A 341 -1.27 -11.66 20.19
C ILE A 341 -2.38 -11.76 19.14
N LEU A 342 -2.86 -10.62 18.63
CA LEU A 342 -3.88 -10.57 17.57
C LEU A 342 -3.42 -11.25 16.28
N SER A 343 -2.12 -11.31 16.00
CA SER A 343 -1.61 -12.01 14.82
C SER A 343 -1.55 -13.54 14.97
N THR A 344 -1.70 -14.06 16.18
CA THR A 344 -1.56 -15.48 16.52
C THR A 344 -2.90 -16.14 16.88
N ASN A 345 -2.89 -17.46 17.04
CA ASN A 345 -4.00 -18.22 17.64
C ASN A 345 -4.11 -18.07 19.17
N LEU A 346 -3.23 -17.30 19.81
CA LEU A 346 -3.42 -16.94 21.22
C LEU A 346 -4.67 -16.06 21.39
N PHE A 347 -4.97 -15.24 20.40
CA PHE A 347 -6.27 -14.59 20.32
C PHE A 347 -7.31 -15.59 19.79
N PRO A 348 -8.47 -15.76 20.46
CA PRO A 348 -9.43 -16.80 20.14
C PRO A 348 -10.28 -16.44 18.91
N TRP A 349 -9.66 -16.32 17.74
CA TRP A 349 -10.30 -15.96 16.47
C TRP A 349 -11.48 -16.88 16.10
N GLN A 350 -11.45 -18.14 16.56
CA GLN A 350 -12.53 -19.11 16.41
C GLN A 350 -13.86 -18.63 17.01
N LEU A 351 -13.82 -17.80 18.05
CA LEU A 351 -15.04 -17.24 18.67
C LEU A 351 -15.72 -16.18 17.79
N PHE A 352 -15.04 -15.68 16.76
CA PHE A 352 -15.53 -14.63 15.85
C PHE A 352 -15.78 -15.15 14.43
N ALA A 353 -15.18 -16.29 14.07
CA ALA A 353 -15.29 -16.85 12.73
C ALA A 353 -16.72 -17.30 12.40
N GLY A 354 -17.20 -16.95 11.20
CA GLY A 354 -18.52 -17.35 10.71
C GLY A 354 -19.71 -16.69 11.42
N LYS A 355 -19.49 -15.63 12.22
CA LYS A 355 -20.55 -14.95 12.99
C LYS A 355 -21.08 -13.65 12.38
N GLY A 356 -20.70 -13.30 11.15
CA GLY A 356 -21.14 -12.05 10.50
C GLY A 356 -20.63 -10.78 11.18
N ILE A 357 -19.55 -10.87 11.98
CA ILE A 357 -19.02 -9.71 12.71
C ILE A 357 -18.21 -8.86 11.73
N THR A 358 -18.79 -7.74 11.30
CA THR A 358 -18.22 -6.82 10.29
C THR A 358 -16.77 -6.44 10.57
N LEU A 359 -16.41 -6.20 11.85
CA LEU A 359 -15.03 -5.84 12.21
C LEU A 359 -14.04 -7.00 11.99
N ALA A 360 -14.46 -8.24 12.25
CA ALA A 360 -13.63 -9.43 12.04
C ALA A 360 -13.48 -9.71 10.53
N GLU A 361 -14.55 -9.53 9.77
CA GLU A 361 -14.56 -9.65 8.31
C GLU A 361 -13.69 -8.58 7.65
N LEU A 362 -13.69 -7.33 8.15
CA LEU A 362 -12.83 -6.25 7.66
C LEU A 362 -11.33 -6.56 7.84
N ILE A 363 -10.96 -7.24 8.92
CA ILE A 363 -9.56 -7.61 9.18
C ILE A 363 -9.07 -8.63 8.12
N GLN A 364 -9.93 -9.59 7.75
CA GLN A 364 -9.77 -10.68 6.77
C GLN A 364 -8.60 -11.66 7.02
N PHE A 365 -7.48 -11.19 7.57
CA PHE A 365 -6.25 -11.95 7.73
C PHE A 365 -5.49 -11.51 8.99
N PRO A 366 -5.55 -12.29 10.09
CA PRO A 366 -4.90 -11.94 11.34
C PRO A 366 -3.39 -11.69 11.24
N PHE A 367 -2.67 -12.40 10.34
CA PHE A 367 -1.24 -12.15 10.12
C PHE A 367 -0.91 -10.68 9.81
N ARG A 368 -1.86 -9.88 9.28
CA ARG A 368 -1.65 -8.47 8.97
C ARG A 368 -1.22 -7.67 10.21
N PHE A 369 -1.71 -8.02 11.41
CA PHE A 369 -1.24 -7.40 12.66
C PHE A 369 0.26 -7.60 12.88
N PHE A 370 0.82 -8.75 12.50
CA PHE A 370 2.25 -9.05 12.63
C PHE A 370 3.11 -8.09 11.79
N LEU A 371 2.60 -7.64 10.64
CA LEU A 371 3.33 -6.70 9.77
C LEU A 371 3.62 -5.38 10.49
N TYR A 372 2.66 -4.87 11.27
CA TYR A 372 2.83 -3.67 12.11
C TYR A 372 3.60 -3.97 13.39
N ALA A 373 3.45 -5.18 13.95
CA ALA A 373 4.19 -5.63 15.12
C ALA A 373 5.71 -5.56 14.89
N ASN A 374 6.21 -5.89 13.69
CA ASN A 374 7.64 -5.80 13.37
C ASN A 374 8.21 -4.38 13.53
N ALA A 375 7.47 -3.33 13.11
CA ALA A 375 7.91 -1.95 13.31
C ALA A 375 8.02 -1.60 14.80
N LEU A 376 7.03 -2.01 15.60
CA LEU A 376 7.02 -1.79 17.04
C LEU A 376 8.12 -2.60 17.75
N LEU A 377 8.34 -3.86 17.36
CA LEU A 377 9.41 -4.72 17.88
C LEU A 377 10.76 -4.04 17.74
N LEU A 378 11.09 -3.58 16.52
CA LEU A 378 12.37 -2.94 16.26
C LEU A 378 12.50 -1.64 17.04
N ALA A 379 11.44 -0.82 17.11
CA ALA A 379 11.42 0.40 17.93
C ALA A 379 11.69 0.12 19.42
N VAL A 380 11.01 -0.88 19.98
CA VAL A 380 11.18 -1.30 21.38
C VAL A 380 12.61 -1.79 21.64
N VAL A 381 13.14 -2.67 20.77
CA VAL A 381 14.52 -3.16 20.88
C VAL A 381 15.54 -2.03 20.79
N GLY A 382 15.34 -1.07 19.88
CA GLY A 382 16.20 0.10 19.76
C GLY A 382 16.27 0.92 21.06
N VAL A 383 15.14 1.13 21.71
CA VAL A 383 15.08 1.85 23.00
C VAL A 383 15.72 1.03 24.12
N GLN A 384 15.46 -0.28 24.18
CA GLN A 384 16.04 -1.17 25.20
C GLN A 384 17.57 -1.20 25.13
N VAL A 385 18.14 -1.33 23.93
CA VAL A 385 19.59 -1.38 23.73
C VAL A 385 20.27 -0.03 24.04
N SER A 386 19.56 1.08 23.86
CA SER A 386 20.09 2.41 24.16
C SER A 386 20.43 2.60 25.64
N GLY A 387 19.81 1.82 26.54
CA GLY A 387 20.13 1.81 27.99
C GLY A 387 21.32 0.94 28.39
N LEU A 388 21.99 0.28 27.44
CA LEU A 388 23.12 -0.61 27.71
C LEU A 388 24.47 0.11 27.72
N SER A 389 25.49 -0.56 28.26
CA SER A 389 26.88 -0.08 28.18
C SER A 389 27.37 0.04 26.74
N GLU A 390 28.34 0.91 26.50
CA GLU A 390 28.87 1.18 25.16
C GLU A 390 29.41 -0.11 24.48
N LYS A 391 30.05 -1.00 25.25
CA LYS A 391 30.51 -2.31 24.77
C LYS A 391 29.35 -3.15 24.23
N MET A 392 28.26 -3.28 24.98
CA MET A 392 27.09 -4.06 24.57
C MET A 392 26.38 -3.43 23.37
N GLN A 393 26.33 -2.09 23.31
CA GLN A 393 25.81 -1.37 22.16
C GLN A 393 26.62 -1.64 20.87
N LYS A 394 27.96 -1.72 20.97
CA LYS A 394 28.84 -2.09 19.84
C LYS A 394 28.62 -3.53 19.39
N ILE A 395 28.50 -4.46 20.33
CA ILE A 395 28.17 -5.87 20.04
C ILE A 395 26.83 -5.97 19.30
N PHE A 396 25.81 -5.27 19.79
CA PHE A 396 24.50 -5.23 19.12
C PHE A 396 24.58 -4.64 17.71
N SER A 397 25.37 -3.58 17.49
CA SER A 397 25.60 -3.06 16.13
C SER A 397 26.22 -4.13 15.22
N GLY A 398 27.25 -4.84 15.68
CA GLY A 398 27.88 -5.92 14.93
C GLY A 398 26.91 -7.04 14.59
N LEU A 399 26.12 -7.48 15.57
CA LEU A 399 25.06 -8.46 15.38
C LEU A 399 24.05 -8.00 14.34
N THR A 400 23.58 -6.75 14.41
CA THR A 400 22.59 -6.19 13.48
C THR A 400 23.16 -6.10 12.06
N VAL A 401 24.44 -5.76 11.90
CA VAL A 401 25.11 -5.76 10.58
C VAL A 401 25.17 -7.17 9.99
N ILE A 402 25.52 -8.18 10.79
CA ILE A 402 25.51 -9.59 10.33
C ILE A 402 24.09 -10.01 9.95
N SER A 403 23.09 -9.69 10.78
CA SER A 403 21.68 -9.94 10.47
C SER A 403 21.24 -9.28 9.17
N LEU A 404 21.69 -8.05 8.89
CA LEU A 404 21.42 -7.35 7.63
C LEU A 404 22.01 -8.09 6.43
N LEU A 405 23.29 -8.49 6.50
CA LEU A 405 23.95 -9.21 5.40
C LEU A 405 23.24 -10.54 5.10
N VAL A 406 22.89 -11.31 6.13
CA VAL A 406 22.10 -12.55 5.98
C VAL A 406 20.73 -12.26 5.37
N SER A 407 20.09 -11.17 5.77
CA SER A 407 18.76 -10.79 5.27
C SER A 407 18.82 -10.35 3.79
N VAL A 408 19.84 -9.60 3.37
CA VAL A 408 20.05 -9.25 1.96
C VAL A 408 20.24 -10.52 1.12
N GLY A 409 21.13 -11.43 1.54
CA GLY A 409 21.35 -12.69 0.84
C GLY A 409 20.09 -13.56 0.77
N PHE A 410 19.31 -13.61 1.86
CA PHE A 410 18.03 -14.28 1.89
C PHE A 410 17.04 -13.68 0.86
N LEU A 411 16.87 -12.36 0.84
CA LEU A 411 15.94 -11.70 -0.08
C LEU A 411 16.37 -11.82 -1.54
N TRP A 412 17.66 -11.73 -1.83
CA TRP A 412 18.16 -11.98 -3.17
C TRP A 412 17.87 -13.40 -3.63
N ASN A 413 18.10 -14.39 -2.77
CA ASN A 413 17.76 -15.78 -3.05
C ASN A 413 16.24 -15.97 -3.28
N GLN A 414 15.38 -15.35 -2.46
CA GLN A 414 13.93 -15.40 -2.69
C GLN A 414 13.54 -14.74 -4.02
N SER A 415 14.08 -13.55 -4.31
CA SER A 415 13.78 -12.83 -5.56
C SER A 415 14.23 -13.61 -6.78
N CYS A 416 15.43 -14.18 -6.76
CA CYS A 416 15.92 -15.04 -7.86
C CYS A 416 15.06 -16.30 -8.02
N LYS A 417 14.61 -16.92 -6.91
CA LYS A 417 13.72 -18.09 -6.97
C LYS A 417 12.37 -17.73 -7.59
N GLU A 418 11.77 -16.62 -7.18
CA GLU A 418 10.49 -16.15 -7.75
C GLU A 418 10.64 -15.78 -9.23
N ILE A 419 11.70 -15.06 -9.59
CA ILE A 419 11.97 -14.65 -10.98
C ILE A 419 12.20 -15.88 -11.86
N ASN A 420 13.09 -16.79 -11.47
CA ASN A 420 13.43 -17.95 -12.29
C ASN A 420 12.31 -19.01 -12.28
N GLY A 421 11.66 -19.21 -11.14
CA GLY A 421 10.64 -20.26 -10.96
C GLY A 421 9.24 -19.86 -11.42
N HIS A 422 8.91 -18.56 -11.46
CA HIS A 422 7.60 -18.08 -11.88
C HIS A 422 7.67 -17.18 -13.12
N TYR A 423 8.43 -16.09 -13.09
CA TYR A 423 8.45 -15.13 -14.20
C TYR A 423 9.00 -15.73 -15.49
N TYR A 424 10.12 -16.46 -15.41
CA TYR A 424 10.72 -17.17 -16.55
C TYR A 424 10.18 -18.58 -16.77
N SER A 425 9.13 -18.99 -16.06
CA SER A 425 8.50 -20.29 -16.32
C SER A 425 7.65 -20.25 -17.59
N ASP A 426 7.42 -21.42 -18.19
CA ASP A 426 6.54 -21.55 -19.37
C ASP A 426 5.06 -21.31 -19.04
N THR A 427 4.70 -21.44 -17.76
CA THR A 427 3.33 -21.28 -17.24
C THR A 427 3.09 -19.94 -16.54
N PHE A 428 3.86 -18.91 -16.89
CA PHE A 428 3.78 -17.59 -16.28
C PHE A 428 2.34 -17.06 -16.28
N LEU A 429 1.84 -16.67 -15.10
CA LEU A 429 0.47 -16.22 -14.81
C LEU A 429 -0.68 -17.22 -15.10
N GLN A 430 -0.45 -18.32 -15.82
CA GLN A 430 -1.51 -19.26 -16.21
C GLN A 430 -2.23 -19.93 -15.03
N LYS A 431 -1.54 -20.13 -13.90
CA LYS A 431 -2.10 -20.76 -12.69
C LYS A 431 -2.74 -19.75 -11.72
N ARG A 432 -2.97 -18.51 -12.14
CA ARG A 432 -3.58 -17.48 -11.29
C ARG A 432 -5.09 -17.66 -11.23
N ILE A 433 -5.62 -17.65 -10.00
CA ILE A 433 -7.05 -17.78 -9.74
C ILE A 433 -7.80 -16.61 -10.39
N HIS A 434 -8.95 -16.90 -10.99
CA HIS A 434 -9.84 -15.93 -11.65
C HIS A 434 -9.14 -15.03 -12.68
N THR A 435 -8.10 -15.54 -13.35
CA THR A 435 -7.35 -14.80 -14.35
C THR A 435 -7.61 -15.37 -15.74
N THR A 436 -7.98 -14.50 -16.67
CA THR A 436 -8.10 -14.77 -18.11
C THR A 436 -6.92 -14.13 -18.81
N LEU A 437 -6.22 -14.91 -19.63
CA LEU A 437 -5.04 -14.46 -20.37
C LEU A 437 -5.33 -14.52 -21.87
N TYR A 438 -4.90 -13.49 -22.59
CA TYR A 438 -4.98 -13.40 -24.04
C TYR A 438 -3.55 -13.33 -24.59
N GLY A 439 -3.14 -14.31 -25.38
CA GLY A 439 -1.78 -14.40 -25.92
C GLY A 439 -0.85 -15.34 -25.15
N THR A 440 0.40 -15.36 -25.59
CA THR A 440 1.47 -16.26 -25.16
C THR A 440 2.18 -15.76 -23.90
N THR A 441 2.89 -16.68 -23.24
CA THR A 441 3.77 -16.39 -22.09
C THR A 441 4.85 -15.35 -22.47
N GLU A 442 5.34 -15.37 -23.70
CA GLU A 442 6.30 -14.40 -24.26
C GLU A 442 5.69 -13.00 -24.40
N GLU A 443 4.50 -12.90 -24.98
CA GLU A 443 3.76 -11.63 -25.13
C GLU A 443 3.44 -11.03 -23.75
N LEU A 444 3.00 -11.85 -22.79
CA LEU A 444 2.79 -11.43 -21.41
C LEU A 444 4.05 -10.81 -20.80
N ARG A 445 5.21 -11.42 -20.98
CA ARG A 445 6.49 -10.86 -20.51
C ARG A 445 6.88 -9.58 -21.25
N ALA A 446 6.70 -9.56 -22.58
CA ALA A 446 7.03 -8.40 -23.40
C ALA A 446 6.20 -7.17 -23.03
N SER A 447 4.92 -7.36 -22.70
CA SER A 447 4.00 -6.28 -22.32
C SER A 447 4.47 -5.46 -21.11
N PHE A 448 5.23 -6.05 -20.17
CA PHE A 448 5.79 -5.31 -19.04
C PHE A 448 6.87 -4.29 -19.44
N TYR A 449 7.45 -4.46 -20.62
CA TYR A 449 8.45 -3.58 -21.21
C TYR A 449 7.88 -2.65 -22.27
N SER A 450 6.60 -2.80 -22.63
CA SER A 450 5.93 -1.94 -23.58
C SER A 450 5.81 -0.52 -23.05
N LYS A 451 5.88 0.43 -23.99
CA LYS A 451 5.53 1.84 -23.73
C LYS A 451 4.03 2.06 -23.75
N ASP A 452 3.29 1.16 -24.41
CA ASP A 452 1.84 1.13 -24.26
C ASP A 452 1.51 0.43 -22.94
N LEU A 453 1.17 1.24 -21.95
CA LEU A 453 0.84 0.77 -20.61
C LEU A 453 -0.45 -0.08 -20.61
N GLY A 454 -1.31 0.06 -21.63
CA GLY A 454 -2.54 -0.71 -21.79
C GLY A 454 -2.28 -2.16 -22.19
N GLU A 455 -1.17 -2.45 -22.87
CA GLU A 455 -0.90 -3.78 -23.45
C GLU A 455 -1.03 -4.89 -22.41
N PHE A 456 -0.32 -4.78 -21.28
CA PHE A 456 -0.42 -5.73 -20.15
C PHE A 456 -1.84 -5.82 -19.58
N ILE A 457 -2.52 -4.67 -19.46
CA ILE A 457 -3.86 -4.58 -18.87
C ILE A 457 -4.90 -5.31 -19.73
N HIS A 458 -4.77 -5.24 -21.05
CA HIS A 458 -5.69 -5.88 -21.98
C HIS A 458 -5.46 -7.39 -22.09
N ILE A 459 -4.20 -7.85 -22.03
CA ILE A 459 -3.88 -9.27 -22.19
C ILE A 459 -3.96 -10.08 -20.89
N ALA A 460 -3.80 -9.45 -19.72
CA ALA A 460 -3.89 -10.12 -18.43
C ALA A 460 -5.07 -9.56 -17.61
N GLN A 461 -6.21 -10.24 -17.68
CA GLN A 461 -7.45 -9.78 -17.05
C GLN A 461 -7.78 -10.65 -15.85
N LYS A 462 -8.14 -10.01 -14.73
CA LYS A 462 -8.57 -10.71 -13.52
C LYS A 462 -10.02 -10.39 -13.26
N SER A 463 -10.84 -11.43 -13.13
CA SER A 463 -12.18 -11.25 -12.58
C SER A 463 -12.06 -10.82 -11.13
N THR A 464 -12.64 -9.69 -10.80
CA THR A 464 -12.61 -9.13 -9.44
C THR A 464 -13.90 -8.34 -9.29
N PRO A 465 -14.97 -8.91 -8.70
CA PRO A 465 -16.27 -8.25 -8.66
C PRO A 465 -16.38 -7.17 -7.56
N ASP A 466 -15.30 -6.84 -6.86
CA ASP A 466 -15.29 -5.84 -5.79
C ASP A 466 -16.04 -4.54 -6.20
N TYR A 467 -17.10 -4.20 -5.48
CA TYR A 467 -17.94 -3.02 -5.71
C TYR A 467 -18.69 -2.95 -7.04
N VAL A 468 -18.96 -4.08 -7.69
CA VAL A 468 -20.09 -4.12 -8.63
C VAL A 468 -21.40 -4.07 -7.84
N PRO A 469 -22.51 -3.58 -8.43
CA PRO A 469 -23.84 -3.68 -7.83
C PRO A 469 -24.15 -5.12 -7.42
N ASP A 470 -24.80 -5.29 -6.28
CA ASP A 470 -25.43 -6.55 -5.90
C ASP A 470 -26.94 -6.37 -6.05
N LEU A 471 -27.47 -6.87 -7.15
CA LEU A 471 -28.89 -6.86 -7.50
C LEU A 471 -29.54 -8.25 -7.32
N SER A 472 -28.89 -9.13 -6.54
CA SER A 472 -29.46 -10.44 -6.22
C SER A 472 -30.58 -10.29 -5.17
N ASP A 473 -31.61 -11.14 -5.25
CA ASP A 473 -32.69 -11.20 -4.24
C ASP A 473 -32.24 -11.82 -2.91
N SER A 474 -30.92 -12.05 -2.73
CA SER A 474 -30.39 -12.75 -1.55
C SER A 474 -30.29 -11.81 -0.35
N THR A 475 -31.21 -11.96 0.60
CA THR A 475 -31.15 -11.25 1.88
C THR A 475 -30.27 -12.02 2.86
N GLY A 476 -28.95 -11.82 2.83
CA GLY A 476 -28.03 -12.54 3.72
C GLY A 476 -26.56 -12.19 3.57
N HIS A 477 -25.72 -12.78 4.43
CA HIS A 477 -24.26 -12.71 4.27
C HIS A 477 -23.81 -13.63 3.13
N ILE A 478 -23.07 -13.09 2.16
CA ILE A 478 -22.54 -13.82 1.01
C ILE A 478 -21.64 -14.99 1.47
N THR A 479 -21.97 -16.20 1.04
CA THR A 479 -21.15 -17.41 1.23
C THR A 479 -19.92 -17.40 0.31
N ASN A 480 -18.89 -18.23 0.58
CA ASN A 480 -17.75 -18.32 -0.34
C ASN A 480 -18.17 -18.81 -1.74
N GLU A 481 -19.20 -19.65 -1.82
CA GLU A 481 -19.73 -20.19 -3.08
C GLU A 481 -20.46 -19.11 -3.90
N GLU A 482 -21.26 -18.27 -3.24
CA GLU A 482 -21.90 -17.10 -3.87
C GLU A 482 -20.87 -16.03 -4.29
N SER A 483 -19.84 -15.82 -3.46
CA SER A 483 -18.68 -14.98 -3.81
C SER A 483 -18.01 -15.52 -5.07
N ASP A 484 -17.62 -16.80 -5.10
CA ASP A 484 -16.99 -17.45 -6.25
C ASP A 484 -17.88 -17.39 -7.50
N ASN A 485 -19.19 -17.56 -7.35
CA ASN A 485 -20.15 -17.41 -8.43
C ASN A 485 -20.15 -15.98 -9.01
N THR A 486 -19.98 -14.97 -8.16
CA THR A 486 -19.87 -13.57 -8.62
C THR A 486 -18.58 -13.34 -9.42
N TYR A 487 -17.47 -13.98 -9.05
CA TYR A 487 -16.23 -13.97 -9.85
C TYR A 487 -16.43 -14.62 -11.23
N PHE A 488 -17.16 -15.74 -11.31
CA PHE A 488 -17.49 -16.35 -12.61
C PHE A 488 -18.45 -15.49 -13.43
N THR A 489 -19.48 -14.94 -12.80
CA THR A 489 -20.45 -14.03 -13.44
C THR A 489 -19.75 -12.82 -14.06
N TYR A 490 -18.84 -12.17 -13.33
CA TYR A 490 -18.06 -11.05 -13.87
C TYR A 490 -17.17 -11.48 -15.05
N ARG A 491 -16.55 -12.67 -14.97
CA ARG A 491 -15.76 -13.19 -16.09
C ARG A 491 -16.63 -13.36 -17.34
N ASP A 492 -17.78 -13.99 -17.19
CA ASP A 492 -18.61 -14.42 -18.31
C ASP A 492 -19.43 -13.27 -18.90
N GLN A 493 -19.77 -12.23 -18.11
CA GLN A 493 -20.56 -11.07 -18.56
C GLN A 493 -19.72 -9.83 -18.90
N VAL A 494 -18.49 -9.70 -18.37
CA VAL A 494 -17.66 -8.50 -18.57
C VAL A 494 -16.36 -8.80 -19.29
N ILE A 495 -15.62 -9.85 -18.90
CA ILE A 495 -14.28 -10.13 -19.47
C ILE A 495 -14.38 -10.79 -20.84
N LEU A 496 -15.06 -11.93 -20.94
CA LEU A 496 -15.12 -12.72 -22.16
C LEU A 496 -15.78 -11.97 -23.33
N PRO A 497 -16.99 -11.37 -23.17
CA PRO A 497 -17.64 -10.66 -24.27
C PRO A 497 -16.96 -9.33 -24.63
N ASN A 498 -16.02 -8.81 -23.83
CA ASN A 498 -15.42 -7.49 -24.06
C ASN A 498 -14.78 -7.34 -25.45
N GLN A 499 -14.28 -8.43 -26.03
CA GLN A 499 -13.61 -8.41 -27.34
C GLN A 499 -14.58 -8.20 -28.51
N GLU A 500 -15.88 -8.37 -28.28
CA GLU A 500 -16.94 -8.18 -29.28
C GLU A 500 -17.34 -6.70 -29.42
N PHE A 501 -16.84 -5.84 -28.53
CA PHE A 501 -17.18 -4.42 -28.46
C PHE A 501 -15.93 -3.55 -28.63
N ILE A 502 -16.10 -2.42 -29.32
CA ILE A 502 -15.09 -1.36 -29.37
C ILE A 502 -15.40 -0.37 -28.27
N LYS A 503 -14.42 -0.08 -27.40
CA LYS A 503 -14.58 0.81 -26.25
C LYS A 503 -13.56 1.93 -26.27
N GLU A 504 -14.05 3.15 -26.23
CA GLU A 504 -13.24 4.36 -26.24
C GLU A 504 -13.68 5.30 -25.12
N VAL A 505 -12.74 6.06 -24.58
CA VAL A 505 -13.03 7.08 -23.57
C VAL A 505 -13.03 8.43 -24.25
N ASP A 506 -14.15 9.15 -24.17
CA ASP A 506 -14.30 10.51 -24.69
C ASP A 506 -14.71 11.44 -23.54
N GLY A 507 -13.82 12.37 -23.16
CA GLY A 507 -14.01 13.17 -21.96
C GLY A 507 -14.23 12.29 -20.72
N ASP A 508 -15.27 12.57 -19.95
CA ASP A 508 -15.68 11.82 -18.76
C ASP A 508 -16.64 10.65 -19.07
N GLN A 509 -16.70 10.22 -20.34
CA GLN A 509 -17.65 9.23 -20.83
C GLN A 509 -16.93 8.01 -21.41
N LEU A 510 -17.60 6.86 -21.32
CA LEU A 510 -17.22 5.63 -21.99
C LEU A 510 -18.16 5.38 -23.17
N VAL A 511 -17.61 5.34 -24.37
CA VAL A 511 -18.33 5.06 -25.62
C VAL A 511 -18.11 3.59 -26.00
N VAL A 512 -19.20 2.84 -26.13
CA VAL A 512 -19.22 1.42 -26.51
C VAL A 512 -19.90 1.27 -27.85
N THR A 513 -19.22 0.67 -28.82
CA THR A 513 -19.72 0.49 -30.19
C THR A 513 -19.68 -0.98 -30.61
N TRP A 514 -20.74 -1.45 -31.25
CA TRP A 514 -20.83 -2.79 -31.83
C TRP A 514 -21.73 -2.80 -33.08
N THR A 515 -21.68 -3.88 -33.85
CA THR A 515 -22.52 -4.07 -35.04
C THR A 515 -23.42 -5.28 -34.83
N ALA A 516 -24.74 -5.11 -35.00
CA ALA A 516 -25.72 -6.18 -34.93
C ALA A 516 -26.27 -6.52 -36.32
N SER A 517 -26.46 -7.82 -36.60
CA SER A 517 -27.02 -8.31 -37.87
C SER A 517 -28.52 -8.06 -37.99
N GLU A 518 -29.22 -8.04 -36.86
CA GLU A 518 -30.64 -7.79 -36.71
C GLU A 518 -30.95 -7.07 -35.39
N ALA A 519 -32.23 -6.82 -35.14
CA ALA A 519 -32.65 -6.26 -33.86
C ALA A 519 -32.73 -7.40 -32.82
N GLU A 520 -31.82 -7.37 -31.85
CA GLU A 520 -31.68 -8.40 -30.83
C GLU A 520 -31.33 -7.79 -29.46
N GLU A 521 -31.64 -8.53 -28.40
CA GLU A 521 -31.23 -8.19 -27.05
C GLU A 521 -29.74 -8.47 -26.87
N THR A 522 -28.97 -7.44 -26.52
CA THR A 522 -27.51 -7.50 -26.40
C THR A 522 -27.10 -7.07 -25.01
N ALA A 523 -26.41 -7.95 -24.28
CA ALA A 523 -25.79 -7.60 -23.00
C ALA A 523 -24.47 -6.87 -23.25
N LEU A 524 -24.31 -5.68 -22.66
CA LEU A 524 -23.13 -4.85 -22.86
C LEU A 524 -22.17 -5.00 -21.67
N PRO A 525 -20.86 -5.27 -21.88
CA PRO A 525 -19.90 -5.55 -20.80
C PRO A 525 -19.48 -4.29 -20.03
N ILE A 526 -20.44 -3.57 -19.46
CA ILE A 526 -20.31 -2.38 -18.64
C ILE A 526 -21.13 -2.56 -17.36
N ILE A 527 -20.83 -1.76 -16.34
CA ILE A 527 -21.50 -1.82 -15.04
C ILE A 527 -22.34 -0.56 -14.82
N VAL A 528 -23.62 -0.75 -14.51
CA VAL A 528 -24.59 0.32 -14.27
C VAL A 528 -24.87 0.46 -12.78
N TYR A 529 -24.53 1.63 -12.24
CA TYR A 529 -24.81 2.04 -10.88
C TYR A 529 -26.07 2.92 -10.82
N GLN A 530 -26.54 3.25 -9.62
CA GLN A 530 -27.73 4.10 -9.40
C GLN A 530 -27.70 5.43 -10.18
N ASP A 531 -26.52 6.05 -10.27
CA ASP A 531 -26.30 7.35 -10.92
C ASP A 531 -25.62 7.24 -12.29
N SER A 532 -25.52 6.03 -12.85
CA SER A 532 -25.08 5.85 -14.23
C SER A 532 -26.12 6.42 -15.19
N GLN A 533 -25.67 7.14 -16.20
CA GLN A 533 -26.49 7.70 -17.27
C GLN A 533 -26.08 7.06 -18.59
N LEU A 534 -27.06 6.52 -19.32
CA LEU A 534 -26.83 5.78 -20.55
C LEU A 534 -27.57 6.44 -21.71
N ILE A 535 -26.89 6.61 -22.84
CA ILE A 535 -27.47 7.09 -24.09
C ILE A 535 -27.20 6.02 -25.16
N LEU A 536 -28.26 5.36 -25.65
CA LEU A 536 -28.19 4.36 -26.71
C LEU A 536 -28.70 4.99 -28.01
N ASN A 537 -27.86 5.07 -29.04
CA ASN A 537 -28.24 5.61 -30.35
C ASN A 537 -28.99 6.95 -30.23
N ASP A 538 -28.40 7.91 -29.50
CA ASP A 538 -28.95 9.24 -29.21
C ASP A 538 -30.22 9.27 -28.34
N THR A 539 -30.65 8.13 -27.80
CA THR A 539 -31.81 8.01 -26.91
C THR A 539 -31.36 7.75 -25.48
N VAL A 540 -31.81 8.59 -24.54
CA VAL A 540 -31.54 8.40 -23.11
C VAL A 540 -32.29 7.17 -22.62
N LEU A 541 -31.60 6.29 -21.90
CA LEU A 541 -32.21 5.12 -21.26
C LEU A 541 -32.51 5.44 -19.80
N ASP A 542 -33.77 5.21 -19.39
CA ASP A 542 -34.17 5.29 -18.00
C ASP A 542 -33.79 4.02 -17.26
N ARG A 543 -33.03 4.16 -16.18
CA ARG A 543 -32.51 3.03 -15.41
C ARG A 543 -33.60 2.10 -14.87
N GLU A 544 -34.77 2.65 -14.52
CA GLU A 544 -35.89 1.87 -13.97
C GLU A 544 -36.47 0.87 -14.99
N ASP A 545 -36.33 1.16 -16.29
CA ASP A 545 -36.81 0.32 -17.37
C ASP A 545 -35.72 -0.62 -17.92
N MET A 546 -34.50 -0.54 -17.40
CA MET A 546 -33.38 -1.34 -17.86
C MET A 546 -33.42 -2.77 -17.30
N ILE A 547 -33.16 -3.73 -18.18
CA ILE A 547 -32.88 -5.10 -17.77
C ILE A 547 -31.42 -5.19 -17.33
N LEU A 548 -31.20 -5.38 -16.02
CA LEU A 548 -29.87 -5.50 -15.42
C LEU A 548 -29.64 -6.92 -14.92
N SER A 549 -28.41 -7.43 -15.09
CA SER A 549 -27.97 -8.66 -14.46
C SER A 549 -27.77 -8.48 -12.94
N THR A 550 -27.53 -9.58 -12.21
CA THR A 550 -27.24 -9.55 -10.77
C THR A 550 -26.04 -8.70 -10.38
N ILE A 551 -25.12 -8.43 -11.33
CA ILE A 551 -23.95 -7.57 -11.13
C ILE A 551 -24.07 -6.21 -11.83
N GLY A 552 -25.27 -5.84 -12.29
CA GLY A 552 -25.53 -4.55 -12.93
C GLY A 552 -25.06 -4.43 -14.38
N VAL A 553 -24.92 -5.55 -15.10
CA VAL A 553 -24.64 -5.54 -16.56
C VAL A 553 -25.95 -5.30 -17.31
N PRO A 554 -26.05 -4.29 -18.19
CA PRO A 554 -27.29 -3.96 -18.88
C PRO A 554 -27.48 -4.77 -20.16
N THR A 555 -28.72 -5.16 -20.42
CA THR A 555 -29.18 -5.67 -21.71
C THR A 555 -29.96 -4.58 -22.43
N VAL A 556 -29.65 -4.36 -23.71
CA VAL A 556 -30.30 -3.36 -24.56
C VAL A 556 -30.77 -3.98 -25.87
N THR A 557 -31.83 -3.44 -26.46
CA THR A 557 -32.26 -3.81 -27.81
C THR A 557 -31.39 -3.11 -28.86
N SER A 558 -30.56 -3.88 -29.55
CA SER A 558 -29.75 -3.39 -30.67
C SER A 558 -30.61 -3.07 -31.90
N LYS A 559 -30.19 -2.08 -32.71
CA LYS A 559 -30.71 -1.90 -34.07
C LYS A 559 -29.81 -2.63 -35.06
N LYS A 560 -30.37 -3.08 -36.19
CA LYS A 560 -29.56 -3.62 -37.29
C LYS A 560 -28.52 -2.58 -37.75
N GLY A 561 -27.27 -3.00 -37.87
CA GLY A 561 -26.14 -2.14 -38.21
C GLY A 561 -25.36 -1.67 -36.98
N GLN A 562 -24.76 -0.49 -37.08
CA GLN A 562 -23.92 0.07 -36.02
C GLN A 562 -24.76 0.59 -34.86
N ASN A 563 -24.39 0.21 -33.65
CA ASN A 563 -24.96 0.69 -32.39
C ASN A 563 -23.87 1.39 -31.59
N THR A 564 -24.26 2.44 -30.87
CA THR A 564 -23.39 3.14 -29.95
C THR A 564 -24.13 3.38 -28.65
N LEU A 565 -23.48 3.03 -27.54
CA LEU A 565 -23.92 3.36 -26.20
C LEU A 565 -22.87 4.23 -25.51
N VAL A 566 -23.31 5.34 -24.93
CA VAL A 566 -22.49 6.23 -24.12
C VAL A 566 -22.86 6.05 -22.65
N LEU A 567 -21.88 5.68 -21.83
CA LEU A 567 -21.97 5.61 -20.38
C LEU A 567 -21.29 6.83 -19.76
N SER A 568 -22.01 7.52 -18.89
CA SER A 568 -21.48 8.59 -18.03
C SER A 568 -21.98 8.40 -16.59
N TYR A 569 -21.44 9.18 -15.65
CA TYR A 569 -21.85 9.16 -14.25
C TYR A 569 -22.27 10.54 -13.79
N LYS A 570 -23.45 10.64 -13.18
CA LYS A 570 -24.02 11.91 -12.76
C LYS A 570 -23.07 12.69 -11.84
N HIS A 571 -22.70 13.89 -12.27
CA HIS A 571 -21.84 14.77 -11.47
C HIS A 571 -22.59 15.31 -10.25
N GLN A 572 -22.09 14.98 -9.06
CA GLN A 572 -22.66 15.46 -7.81
C GLN A 572 -22.09 16.84 -7.46
N TRP A 573 -22.97 17.82 -7.21
CA TRP A 573 -22.58 19.22 -6.95
C TRP A 573 -21.60 19.37 -5.77
N TRP A 574 -21.64 18.45 -4.80
CA TRP A 574 -20.81 18.46 -3.59
C TRP A 574 -19.43 17.85 -3.80
N LEU A 575 -19.20 17.09 -4.89
CA LEU A 575 -17.98 16.30 -5.07
C LEU A 575 -16.74 17.19 -5.26
N LEU A 576 -16.82 18.15 -6.18
CA LEU A 576 -15.72 19.08 -6.44
C LEU A 576 -15.36 19.93 -5.20
N PRO A 577 -16.32 20.56 -4.48
CA PRO A 577 -16.03 21.25 -3.22
C PRO A 577 -15.29 20.38 -2.20
N VAL A 578 -15.71 19.12 -2.06
CA VAL A 578 -15.14 18.16 -1.09
C VAL A 578 -13.71 17.77 -1.44
N ILE A 579 -13.41 17.57 -2.73
CA ILE A 579 -12.04 17.37 -3.23
C ILE A 579 -11.18 18.60 -2.92
N ILE A 580 -11.66 19.80 -3.23
CA ILE A 580 -10.94 21.06 -3.00
C ILE A 580 -10.67 21.29 -1.51
N ILE A 581 -11.67 21.08 -0.64
CA ILE A 581 -11.53 21.21 0.82
C ILE A 581 -10.45 20.27 1.34
N SER A 582 -10.45 19.02 0.91
CA SER A 582 -9.43 18.06 1.32
C SER A 582 -8.04 18.47 0.82
N LEU A 583 -7.89 18.83 -0.47
CA LEU A 583 -6.60 19.25 -1.04
C LEU A 583 -6.04 20.49 -0.33
N THR A 584 -6.86 21.53 -0.15
CA THR A 584 -6.47 22.74 0.57
C THR A 584 -6.15 22.46 2.03
N GLY A 585 -6.92 21.58 2.69
CA GLY A 585 -6.62 21.09 4.03
C GLY A 585 -5.24 20.44 4.13
N TRP A 586 -4.88 19.57 3.17
CA TRP A 586 -3.55 18.97 3.10
C TRP A 586 -2.43 19.99 2.85
N LEU A 587 -2.66 20.99 2.00
CA LEU A 587 -1.72 22.08 1.77
C LEU A 587 -1.48 22.89 3.05
N VAL A 588 -2.56 23.30 3.73
CA VAL A 588 -2.49 24.04 5.00
C VAL A 588 -1.80 23.21 6.08
N TRP A 589 -2.14 21.92 6.20
CA TRP A 589 -1.50 21.02 7.14
C TRP A 589 0.01 20.87 6.87
N SER A 590 0.40 20.74 5.60
CA SER A 590 1.80 20.64 5.19
C SER A 590 2.58 21.92 5.51
N MET A 591 1.99 23.09 5.23
CA MET A 591 2.57 24.39 5.60
C MET A 591 2.73 24.52 7.12
N TYR A 592 1.71 24.17 7.90
CA TYR A 592 1.78 24.15 9.36
C TYR A 592 2.92 23.26 9.86
N TYR A 593 3.03 22.04 9.31
CA TYR A 593 4.08 21.09 9.69
C TYR A 593 5.49 21.65 9.42
N ILE A 594 5.72 22.22 8.24
CA ILE A 594 7.02 22.73 7.82
C ILE A 594 7.40 24.02 8.57
N VAL A 595 6.48 24.98 8.66
CA VAL A 595 6.77 26.34 9.11
C VAL A 595 6.72 26.47 10.63
N ILE A 596 5.69 25.91 11.26
CA ILE A 596 5.40 26.14 12.67
C ILE A 596 5.95 25.00 13.50
N TYR A 597 5.60 23.76 13.12
CA TYR A 597 5.86 22.60 13.97
C TYR A 597 7.32 22.13 13.99
N ARG A 598 8.00 22.17 12.83
CA ARG A 598 9.41 21.76 12.71
C ARG A 598 10.36 22.78 13.32
N LYS A 599 10.08 24.08 13.19
CA LYS A 599 10.92 25.16 13.76
C LYS A 599 10.89 25.17 15.29
N SER A 600 9.74 24.93 15.91
CA SER A 600 9.58 25.02 17.37
C SER A 600 10.17 23.85 18.16
N ASN A 601 10.56 22.75 17.51
CA ASN A 601 11.11 21.53 18.16
C ASN A 601 12.57 21.24 17.77
N LEU A 602 13.17 22.07 16.90
CA LEU A 602 14.61 22.05 16.60
C LEU A 602 15.38 23.15 17.36
N SER A 603 14.68 24.08 18.00
CA SER A 603 15.17 24.92 19.10
C SER A 603 15.01 24.19 20.43
#